data_AF-A0A812MFN2-F1
#
_entry.id   AF-A0A812MFN2-F1
#
_cell.length_a   1.000
_cell.length_b   1.000
_cell.length_c   1.000
_cell.angle_alpha   90.00
_cell.angle_beta   90.00
_cell.angle_gamma   90.00
#
_symmetry.space_group_name_H-M   'P 1'
#
loop_
_entity.id
_entity.type
_entity.pdbx_description
1 polymer ?
#
loop_
_entity_poly.entity_id
_entity_poly.type
_entity_poly.pdbx_seq_one_letter_code
_entity_poly.pdbx_strand_id
1 'polypeptide(L)'
;MGRKRKAALEEDAHPKGKGKARVEPRVEEQHSPLFLTLVKKFALGKISAPEVQEIADAAVKSGSDAPDLTKLQVLGAHGNWNNSIHRDLMRTLTRDGTKAPTLREICTPCVVTDSSGEKAVKEKNIPIMLPHEWVQGGLLESLTASPGDLRKFWSQQRWDSKQFRRQADFFNSLDWEQDLPIPWVLHGDAAPYTEVDSLQVVSFRCMITSKKVACSEFLLAVMPKHGADQNTWTKLWDEIADSFVKLAKGKSGKTSLRKGIIMSISGDLEWFSAEFGWPTASSNFPCPYCGADNLFDEAKSVAPFTDMRATAAWRGMLRDPDETEMKPHALWRVPAVSFWTMKLDLLHMADLGHRLPKLNKTDIVTPKGYPVLKHIKGRKVRHFAGVAVAMAKLYSKSKKGQHRLALCQAAETFYNICDRPEWVYDDRTHRQLERCIAALLSHYGWLAKNAMQLGVMQYSIVQKHHLLAHYSDQCWSMSPRCCWAYGPESFMGIVKRIAVACCRGTPAHMQPKKILQKFSLSFDLLLKGWLQLDAEKDDETE
;
A
#
# COMPACT_ATOMS: atom_id res chain seq x y z
N MET A 1 11.64 60.16 -27.66
CA MET A 1 12.11 59.29 -28.77
C MET A 1 11.69 57.86 -28.45
N GLY A 2 11.04 57.07 -29.29
CA GLY A 2 10.67 57.29 -30.69
C GLY A 2 11.01 56.08 -31.57
N ARG A 3 10.29 54.95 -31.42
CA ARG A 3 10.29 53.83 -32.38
C ARG A 3 8.98 53.03 -32.29
N LYS A 4 8.01 53.39 -33.14
CA LYS A 4 6.81 52.57 -33.39
C LYS A 4 7.23 51.31 -34.18
N ARG A 5 6.91 50.11 -33.71
CA ARG A 5 6.96 48.90 -34.55
C ARG A 5 5.68 48.82 -35.37
N LYS A 6 5.80 48.69 -36.70
CA LYS A 6 4.68 48.36 -37.59
C LYS A 6 4.17 46.96 -37.27
N ALA A 7 2.86 46.79 -37.17
CA ALA A 7 2.25 45.48 -37.36
C ALA A 7 2.26 45.19 -38.87
N ALA A 8 2.78 44.03 -39.25
CA ALA A 8 2.55 43.46 -40.57
C ALA A 8 1.37 42.48 -40.44
N LEU A 9 0.33 42.69 -41.24
CA LEU A 9 -0.69 41.69 -41.50
C LEU A 9 -0.18 40.86 -42.68
N GLU A 10 0.30 39.65 -42.41
CA GLU A 10 0.49 38.64 -43.44
C GLU A 10 -0.80 37.81 -43.52
N GLU A 11 -1.38 37.73 -44.72
CA GLU A 11 -2.56 36.90 -44.99
C GLU A 11 -2.13 35.44 -45.13
N ASP A 12 -2.27 34.67 -44.04
CA ASP A 12 -2.00 33.23 -44.05
C ASP A 12 -3.03 32.49 -44.92
N ALA A 13 -2.58 32.06 -46.11
CA ALA A 13 -3.38 31.30 -47.05
C ALA A 13 -3.81 29.95 -46.44
N HIS A 14 -5.11 29.80 -46.20
CA HIS A 14 -5.70 28.57 -45.64
C HIS A 14 -5.31 27.32 -46.47
N PRO A 15 -4.59 26.35 -45.90
CA PRO A 15 -4.33 25.09 -46.58
C PRO A 15 -5.65 24.34 -46.77
N LYS A 16 -6.01 24.03 -48.03
CA LYS A 16 -7.22 23.28 -48.39
C LYS A 16 -7.28 21.97 -47.59
N GLY A 17 -8.21 21.92 -46.63
CA GLY A 17 -8.33 20.80 -45.70
C GLY A 17 -8.63 19.50 -46.45
N LYS A 18 -7.69 18.55 -46.41
CA LYS A 18 -7.98 17.16 -46.80
C LYS A 18 -9.11 16.66 -45.90
N GLY A 19 -10.21 16.23 -46.50
CA GLY A 19 -11.42 15.86 -45.76
C GLY A 19 -11.10 14.82 -44.69
N LYS A 20 -11.28 15.18 -43.42
CA LYS A 20 -11.26 14.19 -42.33
C LYS A 20 -12.41 13.24 -42.59
N ALA A 21 -12.09 11.98 -42.90
CA ALA A 21 -13.08 10.92 -42.98
C ALA A 21 -13.91 10.94 -41.70
N ARG A 22 -15.23 11.00 -41.85
CA ARG A 22 -16.18 10.98 -40.73
C ARG A 22 -16.06 9.61 -40.09
N VAL A 23 -15.25 9.51 -39.03
CA VAL A 23 -15.14 8.29 -38.22
C VAL A 23 -16.51 8.08 -37.60
N GLU A 24 -17.25 7.09 -38.11
CA GLU A 24 -18.52 6.71 -37.52
C GLU A 24 -18.28 6.21 -36.09
N PRO A 25 -19.14 6.60 -35.13
CA PRO A 25 -18.97 6.17 -33.75
C PRO A 25 -19.04 4.65 -33.70
N ARG A 26 -17.96 4.03 -33.22
CA ARG A 26 -17.87 2.58 -33.07
C ARG A 26 -18.95 2.14 -32.09
N VAL A 27 -19.94 1.39 -32.56
CA VAL A 27 -20.96 0.79 -31.70
C VAL A 27 -20.23 -0.08 -30.67
N GLU A 28 -20.40 0.21 -29.38
CA GLU A 28 -19.78 -0.59 -28.32
C GLU A 28 -20.35 -2.01 -28.38
N GLU A 29 -19.49 -3.04 -28.44
CA GLU A 29 -19.95 -4.43 -28.37
C GLU A 29 -20.67 -4.65 -27.04
N GLN A 30 -22.00 -4.85 -27.10
CA GLN A 30 -22.82 -5.06 -25.92
C GLN A 30 -22.59 -6.48 -25.38
N HIS A 31 -21.70 -6.59 -24.39
CA HIS A 31 -21.41 -7.86 -23.73
C HIS A 31 -22.60 -8.40 -22.92
N SER A 32 -22.74 -9.73 -22.89
CA SER A 32 -23.79 -10.39 -22.13
C SER A 32 -23.56 -10.27 -20.62
N PRO A 33 -24.63 -10.15 -19.80
CA PRO A 33 -24.48 -10.04 -18.33
C PRO A 33 -23.75 -11.24 -17.71
N LEU A 34 -23.91 -12.44 -18.29
CA LEU A 34 -23.22 -13.65 -17.83
C LEU A 34 -21.73 -13.59 -18.15
N PHE A 35 -21.32 -13.20 -19.37
CA PHE A 35 -19.91 -13.00 -19.73
C PHE A 35 -19.22 -12.04 -18.76
N LEU A 36 -19.82 -10.86 -18.53
CA LEU A 36 -19.29 -9.88 -17.60
C LEU A 36 -19.17 -10.43 -16.17
N THR A 37 -20.11 -11.27 -15.73
CA THR A 37 -20.08 -11.88 -14.40
C THR A 37 -18.98 -12.93 -14.28
N LEU A 38 -18.82 -13.80 -15.28
CA LEU A 38 -17.76 -14.81 -15.33
C LEU A 38 -16.37 -14.17 -15.35
N VAL A 39 -16.18 -13.16 -16.21
CA VAL A 39 -14.90 -12.44 -16.35
C VAL A 39 -14.53 -11.71 -15.06
N LYS A 40 -15.48 -11.04 -14.38
CA LYS A 40 -15.24 -10.43 -13.06
C LYS A 40 -14.85 -11.46 -11.99
N LYS A 41 -15.60 -12.56 -11.88
CA LYS A 41 -15.32 -13.62 -10.90
C LYS A 41 -13.95 -14.26 -11.16
N PHE A 42 -13.58 -14.51 -12.41
CA PHE A 42 -12.27 -15.07 -12.78
C PHE A 42 -11.11 -14.13 -12.46
N ALA A 43 -11.24 -12.85 -12.82
CA ALA A 43 -10.21 -11.83 -12.59
C ALA A 43 -9.92 -11.67 -11.09
N LEU A 44 -10.96 -11.61 -10.25
CA LEU A 44 -10.87 -11.57 -8.79
C LEU A 44 -10.46 -12.90 -8.13
N GLY A 45 -10.25 -13.97 -8.90
CA GLY A 45 -9.92 -15.30 -8.35
C GLY A 45 -11.07 -16.02 -7.64
N LYS A 46 -12.32 -15.62 -7.83
CA LYS A 46 -13.50 -16.34 -7.29
C LYS A 46 -13.81 -17.64 -8.04
N ILE A 47 -13.42 -17.75 -9.31
CA ILE A 47 -13.52 -18.98 -10.12
C ILE A 47 -12.24 -19.18 -10.96
N SER A 48 -11.99 -20.42 -11.35
CA SER A 48 -10.90 -20.84 -12.23
C SER A 48 -11.26 -20.66 -13.71
N ALA A 49 -10.28 -20.81 -14.61
CA ALA A 49 -10.53 -20.75 -16.05
C ALA A 49 -11.37 -21.94 -16.58
N PRO A 50 -11.18 -23.19 -16.11
CA PRO A 50 -12.11 -24.29 -16.41
C PRO A 50 -13.56 -23.98 -16.03
N GLU A 51 -13.83 -23.47 -14.82
CA GLU A 51 -15.19 -23.10 -14.39
C GLU A 51 -15.82 -22.02 -15.28
N VAL A 52 -15.03 -21.05 -15.79
CA VAL A 52 -15.52 -20.08 -16.79
C VAL A 52 -15.96 -20.76 -18.08
N GLN A 53 -15.16 -21.71 -18.58
CA GLN A 53 -15.44 -22.42 -19.83
C GLN A 53 -16.63 -23.38 -19.67
N GLU A 54 -16.72 -24.10 -18.55
CA GLU A 54 -17.81 -25.02 -18.22
C GLU A 54 -19.16 -24.29 -18.11
N ILE A 55 -19.22 -23.16 -17.38
CA ILE A 55 -20.45 -22.38 -17.27
C ILE A 55 -20.84 -21.75 -18.61
N ALA A 56 -19.88 -21.31 -19.43
CA ALA A 56 -20.16 -20.80 -20.77
C ALA A 56 -20.68 -21.89 -21.72
N ASP A 57 -20.10 -23.09 -21.67
CA ASP A 57 -20.54 -24.25 -22.44
C ASP A 57 -21.96 -24.70 -22.04
N ALA A 58 -22.24 -24.76 -20.73
CA ALA A 58 -23.58 -25.04 -20.22
C ALA A 58 -24.60 -23.98 -20.67
N ALA A 59 -24.24 -22.69 -20.66
CA ALA A 59 -25.11 -21.60 -21.11
C ALA A 59 -25.43 -21.69 -22.62
N VAL A 60 -24.44 -21.96 -23.47
CA VAL A 60 -24.66 -22.13 -24.92
C VAL A 60 -25.49 -23.40 -25.20
N LYS A 61 -25.18 -24.52 -24.54
CA LYS A 61 -26.00 -25.75 -24.63
C LYS A 61 -27.43 -25.58 -24.14
N SER A 62 -27.68 -24.60 -23.24
CA SER A 62 -29.02 -24.22 -22.78
C SER A 62 -29.74 -23.24 -23.72
N GLY A 63 -29.17 -22.94 -24.90
CA GLY A 63 -29.79 -22.10 -25.92
C GLY A 63 -29.33 -20.64 -25.95
N SER A 64 -28.26 -20.27 -25.24
CA SER A 64 -27.67 -18.93 -25.38
C SER A 64 -26.87 -18.79 -26.67
N ASP A 65 -27.19 -17.77 -27.46
CA ASP A 65 -26.52 -17.42 -28.73
C ASP A 65 -25.51 -16.27 -28.59
N ALA A 66 -25.32 -15.74 -27.38
CA ALA A 66 -24.47 -14.58 -27.09
C ALA A 66 -23.03 -14.81 -27.61
N PRO A 67 -22.52 -13.99 -28.55
CA PRO A 67 -21.23 -14.24 -29.21
C PRO A 67 -20.02 -14.28 -28.27
N ASP A 68 -20.11 -13.65 -27.10
CA ASP A 68 -19.05 -13.67 -26.10
C ASP A 68 -19.03 -14.95 -25.25
N LEU A 69 -20.18 -15.57 -24.96
CA LEU A 69 -20.25 -16.89 -24.35
C LEU A 69 -19.78 -17.98 -25.31
N THR A 70 -20.11 -17.90 -26.60
CA THR A 70 -19.56 -18.83 -27.62
C THR A 70 -18.03 -18.73 -27.72
N LYS A 71 -17.45 -17.53 -27.60
CA LYS A 71 -15.99 -17.34 -27.50
C LYS A 71 -15.38 -17.97 -26.23
N LEU A 72 -16.13 -18.06 -25.13
CA LEU A 72 -15.69 -18.69 -23.87
C LEU A 72 -15.89 -20.22 -23.87
N GLN A 73 -16.94 -20.73 -24.52
CA GLN A 73 -17.23 -22.17 -24.62
C GLN A 73 -16.09 -22.95 -25.29
N VAL A 74 -15.52 -22.42 -26.37
CA VAL A 74 -14.52 -23.12 -27.21
C VAL A 74 -13.13 -23.24 -26.57
N LEU A 75 -12.89 -22.60 -25.42
CA LEU A 75 -11.57 -22.54 -24.78
C LEU A 75 -11.03 -23.93 -24.42
N GLY A 76 -9.73 -24.16 -24.62
CA GLY A 76 -9.13 -25.49 -24.45
C GLY A 76 -9.77 -26.58 -25.30
N ALA A 77 -10.29 -26.24 -26.48
CA ALA A 77 -11.10 -27.10 -27.35
C ALA A 77 -12.30 -27.71 -26.62
N HIS A 78 -13.22 -26.85 -26.17
CA HIS A 78 -14.41 -27.24 -25.39
C HIS A 78 -14.07 -27.98 -24.10
N GLY A 79 -13.09 -27.48 -23.33
CA GLY A 79 -12.71 -28.04 -22.03
C GLY A 79 -11.78 -29.26 -22.08
N ASN A 80 -11.61 -29.91 -23.23
CA ASN A 80 -10.78 -31.11 -23.38
C ASN A 80 -9.31 -30.93 -22.96
N TRP A 81 -8.79 -29.70 -23.01
CA TRP A 81 -7.40 -29.37 -22.64
C TRP A 81 -7.33 -28.35 -21.50
N ASN A 82 -7.61 -28.79 -20.26
CA ASN A 82 -7.56 -27.96 -19.04
C ASN A 82 -6.35 -27.02 -18.94
N ASN A 83 -5.15 -27.51 -19.29
CA ASN A 83 -3.90 -26.73 -19.26
C ASN A 83 -3.88 -25.56 -20.27
N SER A 84 -4.68 -25.62 -21.33
CA SER A 84 -4.81 -24.57 -22.35
C SER A 84 -5.86 -23.52 -22.00
N ILE A 85 -6.92 -23.87 -21.25
CA ILE A 85 -8.09 -22.99 -21.01
C ILE A 85 -7.67 -21.63 -20.44
N HIS A 86 -6.76 -21.60 -19.45
CA HIS A 86 -6.31 -20.33 -18.86
C HIS A 86 -5.54 -19.44 -19.87
N ARG A 87 -4.63 -20.02 -20.67
CA ARG A 87 -3.89 -19.30 -21.71
C ARG A 87 -4.85 -18.72 -22.75
N ASP A 88 -5.79 -19.55 -23.20
CA ASP A 88 -6.75 -19.18 -24.24
C ASP A 88 -7.72 -18.11 -23.72
N LEU A 89 -8.19 -18.22 -22.47
CA LEU A 89 -9.03 -17.22 -21.80
C LEU A 89 -8.30 -15.87 -21.70
N MET A 90 -7.06 -15.87 -21.19
CA MET A 90 -6.26 -14.64 -21.12
C MET A 90 -6.09 -14.02 -22.51
N ARG A 91 -5.71 -14.81 -23.53
CA ARG A 91 -5.58 -14.33 -24.92
C ARG A 91 -6.88 -13.75 -25.47
N THR A 92 -8.03 -14.34 -25.16
CA THR A 92 -9.35 -13.83 -25.57
C THR A 92 -9.67 -12.50 -24.89
N LEU A 93 -9.40 -12.36 -23.59
CA LEU A 93 -9.72 -11.16 -22.82
C LEU A 93 -8.73 -10.00 -22.99
N THR A 94 -7.48 -10.29 -23.38
CA THR A 94 -6.42 -9.27 -23.59
C THR A 94 -6.07 -9.07 -25.07
N ARG A 95 -6.90 -9.54 -26.01
CA ARG A 95 -6.64 -9.49 -27.45
C ARG A 95 -6.44 -8.07 -27.96
N ASP A 96 -7.24 -7.12 -27.48
CA ASP A 96 -7.18 -5.70 -27.87
C ASP A 96 -6.14 -4.90 -27.05
N GLY A 97 -5.24 -5.62 -26.37
CA GLY A 97 -4.33 -5.08 -25.35
C GLY A 97 -4.99 -4.96 -23.98
N THR A 98 -4.18 -4.95 -22.93
CA THR A 98 -4.56 -4.41 -21.62
C THR A 98 -4.07 -2.99 -21.49
N LYS A 99 -4.81 -2.15 -20.77
CA LYS A 99 -4.31 -0.86 -20.30
C LYS A 99 -3.15 -1.00 -19.29
N ALA A 100 -3.09 -2.11 -18.54
CA ALA A 100 -1.97 -2.41 -17.64
C ALA A 100 -0.66 -2.69 -18.41
N PRO A 101 0.53 -2.36 -17.84
CA PRO A 101 1.83 -2.62 -18.45
C PRO A 101 2.08 -4.06 -18.88
N THR A 102 2.95 -4.21 -19.87
CA THR A 102 3.55 -5.50 -20.24
C THR A 102 4.37 -6.05 -19.07
N LEU A 103 4.26 -7.35 -18.81
CA LEU A 103 5.09 -8.01 -17.81
C LEU A 103 6.54 -8.09 -18.30
N ARG A 104 7.48 -7.52 -17.54
CA ARG A 104 8.92 -7.67 -17.79
C ARG A 104 9.46 -8.84 -16.98
N GLU A 105 10.05 -9.81 -17.66
CA GLU A 105 10.68 -10.97 -17.02
C GLU A 105 12.11 -10.66 -16.58
N ILE A 106 12.40 -10.83 -15.29
CA ILE A 106 13.72 -10.64 -14.68
C ILE A 106 14.31 -12.00 -14.30
N CYS A 107 15.52 -12.30 -14.77
CA CYS A 107 16.21 -13.54 -14.47
C CYS A 107 16.80 -13.50 -13.05
N THR A 108 16.19 -14.24 -12.12
CA THR A 108 16.49 -14.18 -10.69
C THR A 108 16.52 -15.56 -10.04
N PRO A 109 17.44 -15.84 -9.09
CA PRO A 109 17.49 -17.11 -8.39
C PRO A 109 16.18 -17.31 -7.65
N CYS A 110 15.60 -18.50 -7.76
CA CYS A 110 14.37 -18.90 -7.09
C CYS A 110 14.53 -20.30 -6.50
N VAL A 111 13.88 -20.55 -5.37
CA VAL A 111 13.75 -21.89 -4.82
C VAL A 111 12.72 -22.66 -5.64
N VAL A 112 13.12 -23.81 -6.14
CA VAL A 112 12.24 -24.73 -6.88
C VAL A 112 12.29 -26.11 -6.26
N THR A 113 11.12 -26.72 -6.12
CA THR A 113 10.98 -28.14 -5.79
C THR A 113 11.05 -28.95 -7.08
N ASP A 114 11.86 -30.00 -7.11
CA ASP A 114 11.90 -30.94 -8.24
C ASP A 114 10.90 -32.11 -8.07
N SER A 115 10.96 -33.09 -8.98
CA SER A 115 10.05 -34.24 -8.99
C SER A 115 10.26 -35.21 -7.82
N SER A 116 11.38 -35.12 -7.09
CA SER A 116 11.66 -35.92 -5.89
C SER A 116 11.18 -35.25 -4.60
N GLY A 117 10.80 -33.97 -4.66
CA GLY A 117 10.46 -33.16 -3.49
C GLY A 117 11.64 -32.32 -2.96
N GLU A 118 12.84 -32.50 -3.50
CA GLU A 118 14.03 -31.76 -3.08
C GLU A 118 14.00 -30.30 -3.54
N LYS A 119 14.57 -29.42 -2.70
CA LYS A 119 14.65 -27.98 -2.95
C LYS A 119 16.00 -27.62 -3.58
N ALA A 120 15.96 -26.98 -4.73
CA ALA A 120 17.14 -26.45 -5.41
C ALA A 120 16.95 -24.97 -5.76
N VAL A 121 18.03 -24.17 -5.71
CA VAL A 121 18.03 -22.81 -6.27
C VAL A 121 18.31 -22.88 -7.76
N LYS A 122 17.44 -22.27 -8.58
CA LYS A 122 17.62 -22.17 -10.04
C LYS A 122 17.26 -20.76 -10.50
N GLU A 123 18.01 -20.21 -11.46
CA GLU A 123 17.64 -18.96 -12.12
C GLU A 123 16.30 -19.13 -12.86
N LYS A 124 15.39 -18.19 -12.65
CA LYS A 124 14.03 -18.19 -13.21
C LYS A 124 13.63 -16.78 -13.65
N ASN A 125 12.87 -16.72 -14.72
CA ASN A 125 12.23 -15.49 -15.18
C ASN A 125 11.03 -15.15 -14.30
N ILE A 126 11.21 -14.22 -13.35
CA ILE A 126 10.12 -13.71 -12.52
C ILE A 126 9.58 -12.42 -13.15
N PRO A 127 8.28 -12.36 -13.49
CA PRO A 127 7.68 -11.15 -14.05
C PRO A 127 7.45 -10.08 -12.98
N ILE A 128 7.63 -8.82 -13.39
CA ILE A 128 7.23 -7.62 -12.67
C ILE A 128 6.54 -6.62 -13.62
N MET A 129 5.84 -5.65 -13.06
CA MET A 129 5.38 -4.44 -13.77
C MET A 129 6.18 -3.24 -13.28
N LEU A 130 6.63 -2.37 -14.17
CA LEU A 130 7.49 -1.25 -13.77
C LEU A 130 6.70 0.05 -13.52
N PRO A 131 6.97 0.78 -12.42
CA PRO A 131 6.35 2.08 -12.14
C PRO A 131 6.33 3.08 -13.32
N HIS A 132 7.41 3.11 -14.12
CA HIS A 132 7.56 4.04 -15.23
C HIS A 132 6.81 3.63 -16.50
N GLU A 133 6.30 2.39 -16.57
CA GLU A 133 5.43 1.90 -17.63
C GLU A 133 3.97 2.16 -17.28
N TRP A 134 3.60 2.05 -16.00
CA TRP A 134 2.27 2.44 -15.49
C TRP A 134 1.89 3.88 -15.85
N VAL A 135 2.84 4.83 -15.83
CA VAL A 135 2.59 6.25 -16.16
C VAL A 135 2.57 6.55 -17.68
N GLN A 136 2.95 5.60 -18.54
CA GLN A 136 3.02 5.86 -19.98
C GLN A 136 1.63 6.00 -20.60
N GLY A 137 1.54 6.78 -21.69
CA GLY A 137 0.29 6.96 -22.43
C GLY A 137 -0.83 7.70 -21.70
N GLY A 138 -0.54 8.43 -20.61
CA GLY A 138 -1.53 9.21 -19.86
C GLY A 138 -2.52 8.37 -19.04
N LEU A 139 -2.30 7.05 -18.95
CA LEU A 139 -3.22 6.08 -18.34
C LEU A 139 -3.73 6.51 -16.96
N LEU A 140 -2.84 7.08 -16.15
CA LEU A 140 -3.09 7.37 -14.75
C LEU A 140 -3.69 8.74 -14.47
N GLU A 141 -3.96 9.59 -15.46
CA GLU A 141 -4.55 10.92 -15.22
C GLU A 141 -5.89 10.82 -14.48
N SER A 142 -6.68 9.79 -14.78
CA SER A 142 -7.95 9.50 -14.11
C SER A 142 -7.83 8.88 -12.70
N LEU A 143 -6.63 8.43 -12.31
CA LEU A 143 -6.36 7.70 -11.06
C LEU A 143 -5.37 8.40 -10.12
N THR A 144 -4.68 9.41 -10.62
CA THR A 144 -3.74 10.26 -9.89
C THR A 144 -4.44 11.56 -9.49
N ALA A 145 -3.71 12.67 -9.42
CA ALA A 145 -4.20 13.98 -9.05
C ALA A 145 -4.13 14.95 -10.24
N SER A 146 -5.05 15.92 -10.26
CA SER A 146 -5.01 16.96 -11.28
C SER A 146 -3.77 17.86 -11.13
N PRO A 147 -3.35 18.59 -12.17
CA PRO A 147 -2.30 19.60 -12.03
C PRO A 147 -2.59 20.67 -10.96
N GLY A 148 -3.87 20.96 -10.70
CA GLY A 148 -4.29 21.88 -9.63
C GLY A 148 -4.08 21.29 -8.24
N ASP A 149 -4.45 20.03 -8.03
CA ASP A 149 -4.21 19.29 -6.78
C ASP A 149 -2.71 19.13 -6.51
N LEU A 150 -1.91 18.83 -7.54
CA LEU A 150 -0.46 18.74 -7.44
C LEU A 150 0.17 20.08 -7.05
N ARG A 151 -0.20 21.20 -7.68
CA ARG A 151 0.25 22.54 -7.27
C ARG A 151 -0.12 22.84 -5.81
N LYS A 152 -1.36 22.55 -5.42
CA LYS A 152 -1.84 22.74 -4.04
C LYS A 152 -1.09 21.86 -3.03
N PHE A 153 -0.75 20.63 -3.39
CA PHE A 153 0.04 19.74 -2.54
C PHE A 153 1.47 20.27 -2.37
N TRP A 154 2.14 20.64 -3.47
CA TRP A 154 3.53 21.11 -3.45
C TRP A 154 3.67 22.47 -2.76
N SER A 155 2.71 23.38 -2.89
CA SER A 155 2.71 24.66 -2.17
C SER A 155 2.47 24.57 -0.67
N GLN A 156 2.00 23.40 -0.17
CA GLN A 156 1.78 23.14 1.25
C GLN A 156 2.97 22.46 1.96
N GLN A 157 4.03 22.10 1.23
CA GLN A 157 5.13 21.32 1.80
C GLN A 157 5.99 22.11 2.79
N ARG A 158 6.41 21.41 3.86
CA ARG A 158 7.34 21.93 4.86
C ARG A 158 8.79 21.66 4.44
N TRP A 159 9.34 22.52 3.58
CA TRP A 159 10.70 22.38 3.01
C TRP A 159 11.82 22.31 4.05
N ASP A 160 11.57 22.79 5.27
CA ASP A 160 12.45 22.68 6.44
C ASP A 160 12.45 21.28 7.11
N SER A 161 11.61 20.35 6.66
CA SER A 161 11.57 18.99 7.20
C SER A 161 12.89 18.24 6.97
N LYS A 162 13.17 17.25 7.83
CA LYS A 162 14.32 16.35 7.66
C LYS A 162 14.29 15.59 6.31
N GLN A 163 13.09 15.28 5.81
CA GLN A 163 12.88 14.61 4.52
C GLN A 163 13.30 15.47 3.32
N PHE A 164 12.94 16.76 3.31
CA PHE A 164 13.29 17.67 2.21
C PHE A 164 14.73 18.17 2.30
N ARG A 165 15.22 18.53 3.50
CA ARG A 165 16.60 19.02 3.69
C ARG A 165 17.68 18.06 3.20
N ARG A 166 17.54 16.74 3.48
CA ARG A 166 18.52 15.72 3.06
C ARG A 166 18.56 15.48 1.54
N GLN A 167 17.61 16.05 0.80
CA GLN A 167 17.48 15.90 -0.65
C GLN A 167 17.30 17.27 -1.34
N ALA A 168 17.76 18.35 -0.70
CA ALA A 168 17.52 19.73 -1.13
C ALA A 168 17.96 19.97 -2.57
N ASP A 169 19.14 19.48 -2.97
CA ASP A 169 19.67 19.62 -4.34
C ASP A 169 18.72 19.05 -5.40
N PHE A 170 18.09 17.90 -5.12
CA PHE A 170 17.09 17.32 -6.03
C PHE A 170 15.84 18.21 -6.10
N PHE A 171 15.28 18.62 -4.96
CA PHE A 171 14.07 19.44 -4.93
C PHE A 171 14.27 20.86 -5.50
N ASN A 172 15.46 21.42 -5.34
CA ASN A 172 15.88 22.71 -5.92
C ASN A 172 16.13 22.61 -7.44
N SER A 173 16.37 21.41 -7.97
CA SER A 173 16.56 21.17 -9.42
C SER A 173 15.25 21.05 -10.22
N LEU A 174 14.10 21.05 -9.55
CA LEU A 174 12.78 20.91 -10.19
C LEU A 174 12.22 22.27 -10.63
N ASP A 175 11.68 22.31 -11.84
CA ASP A 175 10.84 23.43 -12.30
C ASP A 175 9.42 23.19 -11.78
N TRP A 176 9.04 23.88 -10.70
CA TRP A 176 7.74 23.67 -10.05
C TRP A 176 6.52 24.12 -10.87
N GLU A 177 6.69 24.85 -11.97
CA GLU A 177 5.60 25.16 -12.90
C GLU A 177 5.40 24.06 -13.95
N GLN A 178 6.49 23.44 -14.41
CA GLN A 178 6.47 22.42 -15.47
C GLN A 178 6.44 20.97 -14.96
N ASP A 179 7.25 20.66 -13.94
CA ASP A 179 7.55 19.28 -13.54
C ASP A 179 6.42 18.63 -12.74
N LEU A 180 5.87 19.37 -11.77
CA LEU A 180 4.80 18.99 -10.84
C LEU A 180 4.72 17.47 -10.58
N PRO A 181 5.76 16.88 -9.95
CA PRO A 181 5.90 15.44 -9.84
C PRO A 181 4.75 14.82 -9.06
N ILE A 182 4.28 13.65 -9.49
CA ILE A 182 3.29 12.88 -8.73
C ILE A 182 3.95 12.35 -7.44
N PRO A 183 3.40 12.63 -6.25
CA PRO A 183 3.86 12.03 -5.00
C PRO A 183 3.34 10.59 -4.91
N TRP A 184 4.25 9.63 -4.97
CA TRP A 184 3.95 8.20 -4.84
C TRP A 184 4.10 7.74 -3.39
N VAL A 185 3.19 6.86 -2.97
CA VAL A 185 3.38 5.96 -1.82
C VAL A 185 3.84 4.63 -2.39
N LEU A 186 5.03 4.18 -2.02
CA LEU A 186 5.44 2.79 -2.18
C LEU A 186 4.92 2.00 -0.98
N HIS A 187 4.36 0.82 -1.22
CA HIS A 187 3.82 -0.05 -0.21
C HIS A 187 4.45 -1.45 -0.33
N GLY A 188 4.87 -2.02 0.80
CA GLY A 188 5.31 -3.40 0.89
C GLY A 188 4.69 -4.10 2.09
N ASP A 189 4.25 -5.33 1.89
CA ASP A 189 3.57 -6.16 2.90
C ASP A 189 3.81 -7.64 2.62
N ALA A 190 3.57 -8.49 3.62
CA ALA A 190 3.64 -9.95 3.50
C ALA A 190 2.48 -10.62 4.25
N ALA A 191 1.54 -11.22 3.51
CA ALA A 191 0.35 -11.85 4.08
C ALA A 191 0.33 -13.38 3.87
N PRO A 192 -0.11 -14.19 4.85
CA PRO A 192 -0.33 -15.62 4.63
C PRO A 192 -1.45 -15.81 3.60
N TYR A 193 -1.14 -16.50 2.50
CA TYR A 193 -2.08 -16.80 1.41
C TYR A 193 -2.42 -18.28 1.31
N THR A 194 -1.59 -19.16 1.88
CA THR A 194 -1.91 -20.57 2.17
C THR A 194 -1.66 -20.85 3.65
N GLU A 195 -1.94 -22.06 4.12
CA GLU A 195 -1.65 -22.48 5.50
C GLU A 195 -0.14 -22.53 5.81
N VAL A 196 0.70 -22.71 4.80
CA VAL A 196 2.14 -22.97 4.95
C VAL A 196 3.03 -21.89 4.35
N ASP A 197 2.50 -20.91 3.62
CA ASP A 197 3.28 -19.95 2.84
C ASP A 197 2.64 -18.55 2.82
N SER A 198 3.50 -17.54 2.78
CA SER A 198 3.13 -16.12 2.76
C SER A 198 3.54 -15.46 1.45
N LEU A 199 2.73 -14.52 1.01
CA LEU A 199 2.91 -13.77 -0.23
C LEU A 199 3.50 -12.41 0.10
N GLN A 200 4.73 -12.16 -0.32
CA GLN A 200 5.33 -10.82 -0.24
C GLN A 200 4.90 -10.02 -1.48
N VAL A 201 4.42 -8.80 -1.26
CA VAL A 201 3.84 -7.93 -2.28
C VAL A 201 4.51 -6.57 -2.23
N VAL A 202 4.78 -5.99 -3.40
CA VAL A 202 5.19 -4.60 -3.56
C VAL A 202 4.21 -3.93 -4.52
N SER A 203 3.63 -2.82 -4.07
CA SER A 203 2.68 -2.00 -4.81
C SER A 203 3.00 -0.51 -4.66
N PHE A 204 2.36 0.34 -5.45
CA PHE A 204 2.43 1.78 -5.25
C PHE A 204 1.12 2.47 -5.61
N ARG A 205 0.90 3.69 -5.10
CA ARG A 205 -0.24 4.55 -5.47
C ARG A 205 0.09 6.02 -5.41
N CYS A 206 -0.71 6.85 -6.09
CA CYS A 206 -0.64 8.30 -5.90
C CYS A 206 -1.14 8.65 -4.50
N MET A 207 -0.30 9.34 -3.72
CA MET A 207 -0.57 9.73 -2.33
C MET A 207 -1.85 10.54 -2.17
N ILE A 208 -2.07 11.46 -3.11
CA ILE A 208 -3.13 12.48 -3.08
C ILE A 208 -4.30 12.15 -4.01
N THR A 209 -4.44 10.89 -4.44
CA THR A 209 -5.58 10.46 -5.25
C THR A 209 -6.91 10.60 -4.49
N SER A 210 -7.95 11.03 -5.20
CA SER A 210 -9.33 11.05 -4.70
C SER A 210 -10.01 9.67 -4.80
N LYS A 211 -9.40 8.71 -5.50
CA LYS A 211 -9.91 7.35 -5.62
C LYS A 211 -9.66 6.55 -4.35
N LYS A 212 -10.49 5.53 -4.11
CA LYS A 212 -10.24 4.55 -3.05
C LYS A 212 -9.04 3.69 -3.42
N VAL A 213 -8.23 3.34 -2.42
CA VAL A 213 -6.94 2.65 -2.61
C VAL A 213 -7.08 1.35 -3.41
N ALA A 214 -8.09 0.51 -3.13
CA ALA A 214 -8.34 -0.71 -3.92
C ALA A 214 -8.44 -0.45 -5.44
N CYS A 215 -8.87 0.74 -5.86
CA CYS A 215 -9.05 1.15 -7.25
C CYS A 215 -7.88 2.00 -7.82
N SER A 216 -6.86 2.31 -7.03
CA SER A 216 -5.77 3.22 -7.41
C SER A 216 -4.38 2.78 -6.93
N GLU A 217 -4.28 1.58 -6.37
CA GLU A 217 -3.05 0.88 -6.00
C GLU A 217 -2.64 -0.03 -7.16
N PHE A 218 -1.40 0.09 -7.59
CA PHE A 218 -0.83 -0.62 -8.73
C PHE A 218 0.14 -1.68 -8.23
N LEU A 219 -0.08 -2.94 -8.60
CA LEU A 219 0.83 -4.04 -8.27
C LEU A 219 2.13 -3.90 -9.10
N LEU A 220 3.29 -4.05 -8.46
CA LEU A 220 4.61 -4.01 -9.11
C LEU A 220 5.23 -5.40 -9.15
N ALA A 221 5.33 -6.03 -7.98
CA ALA A 221 5.92 -7.36 -7.82
C ALA A 221 5.18 -8.16 -6.75
N VAL A 222 5.24 -9.47 -6.89
CA VAL A 222 4.63 -10.42 -5.96
C VAL A 222 5.47 -11.70 -5.97
N MET A 223 5.79 -12.23 -4.78
CA MET A 223 6.58 -13.46 -4.66
C MET A 223 6.13 -14.26 -3.44
N PRO A 224 5.79 -15.56 -3.59
CA PRO A 224 5.63 -16.45 -2.45
C PRO A 224 6.96 -16.64 -1.70
N LYS A 225 6.98 -16.54 -0.37
CA LYS A 225 8.21 -16.65 0.44
C LYS A 225 8.91 -17.99 0.16
N HIS A 226 8.18 -19.09 0.01
CA HIS A 226 8.75 -20.41 -0.35
C HIS A 226 9.34 -20.52 -1.76
N GLY A 227 9.02 -19.61 -2.69
CA GLY A 227 9.63 -19.57 -4.02
C GLY A 227 10.88 -18.68 -4.10
N ALA A 228 11.11 -17.84 -3.10
CA ALA A 228 12.20 -16.87 -3.10
C ALA A 228 13.49 -17.46 -2.52
N ASP A 229 14.60 -17.23 -3.23
CA ASP A 229 15.95 -17.24 -2.66
C ASP A 229 16.22 -15.91 -1.92
N GLN A 230 17.22 -15.90 -1.05
CA GLN A 230 17.69 -14.69 -0.36
C GLN A 230 18.05 -13.53 -1.31
N ASN A 231 18.47 -13.83 -2.56
CA ASN A 231 18.81 -12.83 -3.56
C ASN A 231 17.67 -12.52 -4.55
N THR A 232 16.51 -13.19 -4.46
CA THR A 232 15.41 -12.98 -5.42
C THR A 232 15.00 -11.51 -5.44
N TRP A 233 14.71 -10.96 -4.26
CA TRP A 233 14.23 -9.60 -4.10
C TRP A 233 15.29 -8.55 -4.44
N THR A 234 16.58 -8.81 -4.22
CA THR A 234 17.66 -7.89 -4.61
C THR A 234 17.58 -7.52 -6.09
N LYS A 235 17.50 -8.52 -7.00
CA LYS A 235 17.38 -8.27 -8.44
C LYS A 235 16.06 -7.61 -8.84
N LEU A 236 14.95 -7.92 -8.14
CA LEU A 236 13.66 -7.28 -8.40
C LEU A 236 13.67 -5.80 -7.95
N TRP A 237 14.28 -5.50 -6.81
CA TRP A 237 14.41 -4.15 -6.28
C TRP A 237 15.32 -3.26 -7.11
N ASP A 238 16.39 -3.79 -7.70
CA ASP A 238 17.23 -3.04 -8.65
C ASP A 238 16.38 -2.49 -9.82
N GLU A 239 15.56 -3.33 -10.43
CA GLU A 239 14.70 -2.95 -11.57
C GLU A 239 13.54 -2.02 -11.17
N ILE A 240 12.95 -2.22 -9.98
CA ILE A 240 11.94 -1.31 -9.42
C ILE A 240 12.56 0.06 -9.11
N ALA A 241 13.74 0.11 -8.50
CA ALA A 241 14.46 1.34 -8.20
C ALA A 241 14.84 2.10 -9.48
N ASP A 242 15.42 1.43 -10.47
CA ASP A 242 15.76 2.02 -11.77
C ASP A 242 14.52 2.58 -12.49
N SER A 243 13.37 1.92 -12.33
CA SER A 243 12.09 2.43 -12.78
C SER A 243 11.67 3.73 -12.06
N PHE A 244 11.84 3.82 -10.74
CA PHE A 244 11.59 5.07 -10.02
C PHE A 244 12.62 6.17 -10.34
N VAL A 245 13.86 5.83 -10.66
CA VAL A 245 14.86 6.79 -11.17
C VAL A 245 14.41 7.38 -12.51
N LYS A 246 13.82 6.58 -13.42
CA LYS A 246 13.22 7.06 -14.68
C LYS A 246 12.03 8.00 -14.44
N LEU A 247 11.18 7.68 -13.47
CA LEU A 247 10.08 8.55 -13.03
C LEU A 247 10.56 9.89 -12.47
N ALA A 248 11.53 9.89 -11.55
CA ALA A 248 12.06 11.12 -10.97
C ALA A 248 12.72 12.03 -12.03
N LYS A 249 13.37 11.43 -13.03
CA LYS A 249 13.97 12.14 -14.17
C LYS A 249 12.96 12.57 -15.24
N GLY A 250 11.73 12.08 -15.22
CA GLY A 250 10.71 12.36 -16.24
C GLY A 250 11.01 11.79 -17.62
N LYS A 251 11.79 10.70 -17.72
CA LYS A 251 12.14 10.08 -19.01
C LYS A 251 12.57 8.62 -18.91
N SER A 252 12.23 7.84 -19.94
CA SER A 252 12.78 6.50 -20.18
C SER A 252 13.27 6.40 -21.63
N GLY A 253 14.59 6.33 -21.82
CA GLY A 253 15.21 6.44 -23.14
C GLY A 253 14.87 7.78 -23.82
N LYS A 254 14.21 7.71 -24.98
CA LYS A 254 13.71 8.87 -25.73
C LYS A 254 12.27 9.28 -25.34
N THR A 255 11.57 8.47 -24.54
CA THR A 255 10.17 8.71 -24.15
C THR A 255 10.13 9.66 -22.96
N SER A 256 9.48 10.81 -23.13
CA SER A 256 9.14 11.71 -22.02
C SER A 256 8.09 11.07 -21.12
N LEU A 257 8.24 11.21 -19.81
CA LEU A 257 7.32 10.68 -18.80
C LEU A 257 6.88 11.81 -17.88
N ARG A 258 5.65 11.72 -17.35
CA ARG A 258 5.27 12.57 -16.23
C ARG A 258 6.18 12.27 -15.04
N LYS A 259 6.80 13.30 -14.47
CA LYS A 259 7.67 13.15 -13.30
C LYS A 259 6.89 12.60 -12.11
N GLY A 260 7.58 11.84 -11.28
CA GLY A 260 7.01 11.29 -10.05
C GLY A 260 8.09 10.84 -9.09
N ILE A 261 7.83 10.99 -7.79
CA ILE A 261 8.82 10.75 -6.74
C ILE A 261 8.20 9.91 -5.62
N ILE A 262 9.00 9.08 -4.96
CA ILE A 262 8.53 8.35 -3.78
C ILE A 262 8.52 9.32 -2.60
N MET A 263 7.31 9.73 -2.21
CA MET A 263 7.08 10.66 -1.10
C MET A 263 6.86 9.92 0.24
N SER A 264 6.45 8.66 0.18
CA SER A 264 6.35 7.75 1.33
C SER A 264 6.71 6.32 0.93
N ILE A 265 7.43 5.61 1.81
CA ILE A 265 7.50 4.15 1.82
C ILE A 265 6.71 3.69 3.06
N SER A 266 5.78 2.76 2.87
CA SER A 266 4.85 2.29 3.89
C SER A 266 4.84 0.76 3.94
N GLY A 267 4.63 0.23 5.14
CA GLY A 267 4.56 -1.20 5.43
C GLY A 267 4.53 -1.41 6.94
N ASP A 268 4.51 -2.67 7.36
CA ASP A 268 4.55 -3.02 8.78
C ASP A 268 6.00 -3.08 9.31
N LEU A 269 6.16 -3.31 10.62
CA LEU A 269 7.48 -3.37 11.25
C LEU A 269 8.25 -4.66 10.90
N GLU A 270 7.57 -5.77 10.60
CA GLU A 270 8.23 -7.00 10.16
C GLU A 270 8.85 -6.80 8.77
N TRP A 271 8.09 -6.23 7.83
CA TRP A 271 8.56 -5.88 6.49
C TRP A 271 9.71 -4.87 6.54
N PHE A 272 9.60 -3.80 7.32
CA PHE A 272 10.71 -2.86 7.48
C PHE A 272 11.98 -3.51 8.08
N SER A 273 11.82 -4.45 9.01
CA SER A 273 12.94 -5.22 9.59
C SER A 273 13.60 -6.13 8.54
N ALA A 274 12.81 -6.89 7.79
CA ALA A 274 13.30 -7.83 6.77
C ALA A 274 13.94 -7.12 5.57
N GLU A 275 13.31 -6.04 5.09
CA GLU A 275 13.72 -5.38 3.85
C GLU A 275 14.85 -4.37 4.08
N PHE A 276 14.74 -3.51 5.10
CA PHE A 276 15.66 -2.39 5.34
C PHE A 276 16.57 -2.57 6.57
N GLY A 277 16.44 -3.68 7.30
CA GLY A 277 17.27 -3.96 8.48
C GLY A 277 16.86 -3.17 9.73
N TRP A 278 15.60 -2.71 9.82
CA TRP A 278 15.12 -2.06 11.04
C TRP A 278 15.19 -2.99 12.26
N PRO A 279 15.40 -2.45 13.48
CA PRO A 279 15.44 -3.24 14.69
C PRO A 279 14.05 -3.79 15.04
N THR A 280 14.03 -5.06 15.44
CA THR A 280 12.82 -5.77 15.85
C THR A 280 12.40 -5.40 17.27
N ALA A 281 11.18 -5.75 17.66
CA ALA A 281 10.71 -5.61 19.05
C ALA A 281 11.57 -6.38 20.08
N SER A 282 12.31 -7.42 19.66
CA SER A 282 13.20 -8.21 20.52
C SER A 282 14.66 -7.74 20.51
N SER A 283 15.01 -6.72 19.71
CA SER A 283 16.35 -6.16 19.68
C SER A 283 16.65 -5.35 20.95
N ASN A 284 17.91 -5.37 21.42
CA ASN A 284 18.37 -4.59 22.58
C ASN A 284 18.14 -3.09 22.43
N PHE A 285 18.07 -2.57 21.20
CA PHE A 285 17.72 -1.18 20.88
C PHE A 285 16.60 -1.19 19.84
N PRO A 286 15.33 -1.32 20.25
CA PRO A 286 14.22 -1.62 19.33
C PRO A 286 13.73 -0.41 18.52
N CYS A 287 14.29 0.79 18.71
CA CYS A 287 13.87 1.99 17.98
C CYS A 287 14.87 2.34 16.86
N PRO A 288 14.43 2.51 15.59
CA PRO A 288 15.29 3.04 14.53
C PRO A 288 15.50 4.56 14.64
N TYR A 289 14.73 5.28 15.46
CA TYR A 289 14.79 6.76 15.58
C TYR A 289 15.60 7.27 16.78
N CYS A 290 15.86 6.42 17.79
CA CYS A 290 16.59 6.83 18.99
C CYS A 290 17.36 5.66 19.64
N GLY A 291 18.24 5.99 20.59
CA GLY A 291 19.01 5.04 21.40
C GLY A 291 18.22 4.38 22.54
N ALA A 292 16.88 4.33 22.46
CA ALA A 292 16.09 3.65 23.46
C ALA A 292 16.43 2.15 23.54
N ASP A 293 16.54 1.64 24.76
CA ASP A 293 16.97 0.27 25.03
C ASP A 293 15.82 -0.64 25.51
N ASN A 294 16.02 -1.94 25.36
CA ASN A 294 15.15 -3.03 25.82
C ASN A 294 15.99 -4.01 26.67
N LEU A 295 16.79 -3.47 27.59
CA LEU A 295 17.66 -4.26 28.46
C LEU A 295 16.89 -4.63 29.73
N PHE A 296 16.74 -5.93 29.99
CA PHE A 296 16.09 -6.46 31.21
C PHE A 296 16.94 -6.26 32.48
N ASP A 297 18.21 -5.93 32.33
CA ASP A 297 19.14 -5.62 33.41
C ASP A 297 19.04 -4.14 33.77
N GLU A 298 18.39 -3.82 34.90
CA GLU A 298 18.18 -2.44 35.36
C GLU A 298 19.49 -1.67 35.57
N ALA A 299 20.62 -2.35 35.82
CA ALA A 299 21.93 -1.70 35.95
C ALA A 299 22.57 -1.33 34.59
N LYS A 300 22.03 -1.86 33.48
CA LYS A 300 22.48 -1.58 32.10
C LYS A 300 21.49 -0.75 31.29
N SER A 301 20.20 -0.74 31.66
CA SER A 301 19.20 0.11 31.01
C SER A 301 19.42 1.57 31.38
N VAL A 302 19.66 2.42 30.38
CA VAL A 302 19.92 3.86 30.55
C VAL A 302 18.71 4.66 30.08
N ALA A 303 18.02 4.16 29.07
CA ALA A 303 16.98 4.85 28.34
C ALA A 303 15.88 3.86 27.89
N PRO A 304 15.21 3.16 28.82
CA PRO A 304 14.27 2.10 28.49
C PRO A 304 13.15 2.60 27.58
N PHE A 305 12.87 1.86 26.50
CA PHE A 305 11.84 2.21 25.51
C PHE A 305 10.43 2.30 26.14
N THR A 306 10.22 1.67 27.29
CA THR A 306 8.97 1.66 28.06
C THR A 306 8.73 2.96 28.85
N ASP A 307 9.72 3.85 29.00
CA ASP A 307 9.52 5.14 29.65
C ASP A 307 8.78 6.12 28.73
N MET A 308 7.48 6.27 28.98
CA MET A 308 6.58 7.12 28.19
C MET A 308 6.54 8.59 28.66
N ARG A 309 7.36 8.99 29.62
CA ARG A 309 7.37 10.37 30.14
C ARG A 309 7.83 11.38 29.08
N ALA A 310 7.40 12.64 29.24
CA ALA A 310 7.93 13.76 28.46
C ALA A 310 9.43 14.01 28.75
N THR A 311 9.92 13.58 29.90
CA THR A 311 11.32 13.68 30.37
C THR A 311 12.10 12.37 30.23
N ALA A 312 11.64 11.43 29.41
CA ALA A 312 12.30 10.13 29.25
C ALA A 312 13.67 10.28 28.57
N ALA A 313 14.70 9.58 29.08
CA ALA A 313 16.10 9.80 28.67
C ALA A 313 16.34 9.59 27.16
N TRP A 314 15.68 8.60 26.55
CA TRP A 314 15.80 8.31 25.11
C TRP A 314 15.40 9.48 24.21
N ARG A 315 14.61 10.46 24.69
CA ARG A 315 14.25 11.66 23.93
C ARG A 315 15.45 12.58 23.67
N GLY A 316 16.47 12.51 24.52
CA GLY A 316 17.77 13.16 24.29
C GLY A 316 18.74 12.33 23.46
N MET A 317 18.39 11.08 23.13
CA MET A 317 19.23 10.13 22.39
C MET A 317 18.66 9.86 20.99
N LEU A 318 18.13 10.89 20.31
CA LEU A 318 17.69 10.74 18.92
C LEU A 318 18.89 10.35 18.06
N ARG A 319 18.74 9.30 17.25
CA ARG A 319 19.76 8.93 16.28
C ARG A 319 19.75 9.93 15.15
N ASP A 320 20.92 10.22 14.57
CA ASP A 320 20.93 10.65 13.18
C ASP A 320 20.72 9.41 12.29
N PRO A 321 19.67 9.35 11.45
CA PRO A 321 19.48 8.25 10.51
C PRO A 321 20.40 8.33 9.28
N ASP A 322 21.26 9.34 9.24
CA ASP A 322 22.40 9.40 8.32
C ASP A 322 23.59 8.58 8.87
N GLU A 323 23.69 8.44 10.21
CA GLU A 323 24.67 7.61 10.92
C GLU A 323 24.16 6.19 11.23
N THR A 324 22.85 5.96 11.15
CA THR A 324 22.27 4.64 11.41
C THR A 324 22.56 3.70 10.26
N GLU A 325 23.40 2.68 10.50
CA GLU A 325 23.69 1.61 9.55
C GLU A 325 22.40 0.92 9.07
N MET A 326 21.97 1.25 7.86
CA MET A 326 20.85 0.60 7.18
C MET A 326 21.36 -0.52 6.29
N LYS A 327 20.54 -1.56 6.10
CA LYS A 327 20.81 -2.58 5.08
C LYS A 327 20.93 -1.90 3.70
N PRO A 328 21.98 -2.19 2.91
CA PRO A 328 22.08 -1.69 1.54
C PRO A 328 20.84 -2.11 0.73
N HIS A 329 20.18 -1.13 0.10
CA HIS A 329 18.93 -1.34 -0.61
C HIS A 329 18.88 -0.49 -1.88
N ALA A 330 18.37 -1.03 -2.99
CA ALA A 330 18.40 -0.37 -4.29
C ALA A 330 17.64 0.97 -4.30
N LEU A 331 16.60 1.11 -3.48
CA LEU A 331 15.82 2.35 -3.34
C LEU A 331 16.64 3.55 -2.83
N TRP A 332 17.79 3.34 -2.16
CA TRP A 332 18.66 4.46 -1.74
C TRP A 332 19.30 5.21 -2.92
N ARG A 333 19.25 4.65 -4.14
CA ARG A 333 19.68 5.29 -5.38
C ARG A 333 18.58 6.13 -6.05
N VAL A 334 17.34 6.09 -5.54
CA VAL A 334 16.19 6.80 -6.11
C VAL A 334 16.16 8.24 -5.56
N PRO A 335 16.11 9.28 -6.43
CA PRO A 335 16.00 10.66 -5.96
C PRO A 335 14.80 10.90 -5.04
N ALA A 336 14.97 11.75 -4.03
CA ALA A 336 14.02 12.00 -2.94
C ALA A 336 13.76 10.82 -1.97
N VAL A 337 14.40 9.66 -2.14
CA VAL A 337 14.35 8.58 -1.15
C VAL A 337 15.45 8.76 -0.11
N SER A 338 15.05 8.69 1.16
CA SER A 338 15.92 8.64 2.32
C SER A 338 15.24 7.82 3.43
N PHE A 339 15.91 7.61 4.56
CA PHE A 339 15.28 7.06 5.76
C PHE A 339 13.97 7.80 6.14
N TRP A 340 13.95 9.12 6.01
CA TRP A 340 12.77 9.94 6.35
C TRP A 340 11.59 9.77 5.38
N THR A 341 11.80 9.11 4.23
CA THR A 341 10.74 8.69 3.31
C THR A 341 10.01 7.46 3.85
N MET A 342 10.63 6.65 4.73
CA MET A 342 9.95 5.55 5.43
C MET A 342 9.03 6.11 6.51
N LYS A 343 7.74 5.77 6.46
CA LYS A 343 6.73 6.22 7.42
C LYS A 343 6.20 5.04 8.21
N LEU A 344 6.14 5.21 9.53
CA LEU A 344 5.48 4.28 10.43
C LEU A 344 3.99 4.24 10.10
N ASP A 345 3.45 3.04 9.93
CA ASP A 345 2.04 2.88 9.66
C ASP A 345 1.20 3.01 10.93
N LEU A 346 0.19 3.89 10.87
CA LEU A 346 -0.74 4.16 11.96
C LEU A 346 -1.52 2.91 12.38
N LEU A 347 -1.92 2.06 11.43
CA LEU A 347 -2.58 0.79 11.71
C LEU A 347 -1.72 -0.06 12.65
N HIS A 348 -0.42 -0.14 12.34
CA HIS A 348 0.52 -0.89 13.15
C HIS A 348 0.93 -0.20 14.45
N MET A 349 0.58 1.07 14.70
CA MET A 349 0.88 1.77 15.96
C MET A 349 -0.30 1.95 16.91
N ALA A 350 -1.54 2.09 16.41
CA ALA A 350 -2.66 2.59 17.21
C ALA A 350 -3.95 1.72 17.20
N ASP A 351 -4.24 0.97 16.14
CA ASP A 351 -5.64 0.75 15.70
C ASP A 351 -6.08 -0.74 15.57
N LEU A 352 -7.39 -1.03 15.66
CA LEU A 352 -8.01 -2.40 15.70
C LEU A 352 -9.48 -2.53 15.10
N GLY A 353 -9.64 -2.96 13.84
CA GLY A 353 -10.76 -3.47 12.96
C GLY A 353 -11.88 -2.64 12.42
N HIS A 354 -12.55 -2.87 11.26
CA HIS A 354 -13.72 -2.04 10.82
C HIS A 354 -15.12 -2.61 11.22
N ARG A 355 -16.14 -1.77 11.55
CA ARG A 355 -17.45 -2.05 12.24
C ARG A 355 -17.46 -3.13 13.36
N LEU A 356 -17.82 -2.85 14.62
CA LEU A 356 -17.75 -3.91 15.65
C LEU A 356 -18.82 -4.97 15.35
N PRO A 357 -18.46 -6.24 15.03
CA PRO A 357 -19.41 -7.32 15.15
C PRO A 357 -19.82 -7.44 16.62
N LYS A 358 -20.86 -8.23 16.89
CA LYS A 358 -21.26 -8.55 18.27
C LYS A 358 -20.08 -9.20 18.99
N LEU A 359 -19.43 -8.45 19.88
CA LEU A 359 -18.29 -8.93 20.66
C LEU A 359 -18.76 -10.01 21.62
N ASN A 360 -18.17 -11.19 21.52
CA ASN A 360 -18.30 -12.25 22.51
C ASN A 360 -17.27 -12.05 23.61
N LYS A 361 -17.51 -12.62 24.79
CA LYS A 361 -16.57 -12.55 25.92
C LYS A 361 -15.18 -13.13 25.59
N THR A 362 -15.14 -14.11 24.69
CA THR A 362 -13.93 -14.73 24.11
C THR A 362 -13.07 -13.78 23.28
N ASP A 363 -13.69 -12.74 22.72
CA ASP A 363 -13.06 -11.81 21.78
C ASP A 363 -12.33 -10.68 22.53
N ILE A 364 -12.55 -10.57 23.84
CA ILE A 364 -12.09 -9.48 24.71
C ILE A 364 -10.84 -9.88 25.55
N VAL A 365 -10.46 -11.17 25.58
CA VAL A 365 -9.43 -11.70 26.49
C VAL A 365 -8.43 -12.62 25.76
N THR A 366 -7.12 -12.37 25.92
CA THR A 366 -6.06 -13.29 25.46
C THR A 366 -5.95 -14.52 26.37
N PRO A 367 -5.46 -15.67 25.87
CA PRO A 367 -5.04 -16.79 26.74
C PRO A 367 -3.99 -16.38 27.80
N LYS A 368 -3.22 -15.31 27.52
CA LYS A 368 -2.22 -14.71 28.41
C LYS A 368 -2.81 -13.67 29.39
N GLY A 369 -4.13 -13.59 29.53
CA GLY A 369 -4.82 -12.76 30.53
C GLY A 369 -4.94 -11.25 30.23
N TYR A 370 -4.15 -10.69 29.31
CA TYR A 370 -4.35 -9.30 28.85
C TYR A 370 -5.65 -9.15 28.05
N PRO A 371 -6.36 -8.01 28.18
CA PRO A 371 -7.48 -7.69 27.31
C PRO A 371 -6.99 -7.37 25.89
N VAL A 372 -7.70 -7.86 24.88
CA VAL A 372 -7.44 -7.61 23.46
C VAL A 372 -8.78 -7.63 22.71
N LEU A 373 -8.88 -7.05 21.52
CA LEU A 373 -10.01 -7.25 20.63
C LEU A 373 -9.59 -8.20 19.49
N LYS A 374 -9.99 -9.48 19.55
CA LYS A 374 -9.66 -10.50 18.54
C LYS A 374 -10.60 -10.46 17.34
N HIS A 375 -10.10 -10.79 16.14
CA HIS A 375 -10.89 -10.86 14.89
C HIS A 375 -11.44 -9.50 14.43
N ILE A 376 -10.80 -8.43 14.87
CA ILE A 376 -11.12 -7.03 14.63
C ILE A 376 -9.88 -6.48 13.85
N LYS A 377 -9.97 -6.27 12.50
CA LYS A 377 -8.95 -5.70 11.50
C LYS A 377 -8.09 -4.46 11.97
N GLY A 378 -8.08 -3.30 11.28
CA GLY A 378 -7.59 -1.99 11.82
C GLY A 378 -8.58 -0.83 12.17
N ARG A 379 -9.70 -0.67 11.46
CA ARG A 379 -10.22 0.68 11.08
C ARG A 379 -11.47 1.28 11.80
N LYS A 380 -11.91 0.71 12.93
CA LYS A 380 -13.07 1.07 13.79
C LYS A 380 -12.68 1.28 15.22
N VAL A 381 -11.61 0.70 15.75
CA VAL A 381 -11.28 1.01 17.13
C VAL A 381 -10.98 2.51 17.24
N ARG A 382 -10.53 3.15 16.15
CA ARG A 382 -10.68 4.60 15.94
C ARG A 382 -12.06 5.20 16.21
N HIS A 383 -13.16 4.67 15.66
CA HIS A 383 -14.52 5.15 15.96
C HIS A 383 -15.10 4.57 17.26
N PHE A 384 -14.50 3.51 17.83
CA PHE A 384 -14.77 3.07 19.20
C PHE A 384 -14.17 4.05 20.22
N ALA A 385 -13.21 4.90 19.85
CA ALA A 385 -12.62 5.87 20.76
C ALA A 385 -13.67 6.77 21.45
N GLY A 386 -14.67 7.28 20.72
CA GLY A 386 -15.75 8.08 21.31
C GLY A 386 -16.67 7.27 22.23
N VAL A 387 -16.91 5.99 21.93
CA VAL A 387 -17.62 5.06 22.82
C VAL A 387 -16.79 4.80 24.08
N ALA A 388 -15.48 4.60 23.94
CA ALA A 388 -14.55 4.42 25.06
C ALA A 388 -14.48 5.68 25.95
N VAL A 389 -14.54 6.89 25.38
CA VAL A 389 -14.69 8.16 26.13
C VAL A 389 -16.00 8.17 26.91
N ALA A 390 -17.14 7.84 26.28
CA ALA A 390 -18.43 7.79 26.95
C ALA A 390 -18.44 6.78 28.11
N MET A 391 -17.89 5.57 27.90
CA MET A 391 -17.74 4.56 28.95
C MET A 391 -16.81 5.04 30.07
N ALA A 392 -15.64 5.62 29.74
CA ALA A 392 -14.67 6.06 30.72
C ALA A 392 -15.20 7.21 31.61
N LYS A 393 -16.08 8.09 31.08
CA LYS A 393 -16.78 9.11 31.87
C LYS A 393 -17.58 8.49 33.03
N LEU A 394 -18.31 7.40 32.79
CA LEU A 394 -19.11 6.71 33.82
C LEU A 394 -18.27 6.19 34.99
N TYR A 395 -17.03 5.78 34.73
CA TYR A 395 -16.10 5.21 35.72
C TYR A 395 -15.00 6.19 36.19
N SER A 396 -15.16 7.49 35.91
CA SER A 396 -14.13 8.52 36.12
C SER A 396 -13.93 8.97 37.58
N LYS A 397 -14.73 8.49 38.54
CA LYS A 397 -14.70 8.93 39.96
C LYS A 397 -13.38 8.66 40.70
N SER A 398 -12.61 7.65 40.28
CA SER A 398 -11.31 7.31 40.90
C SER A 398 -10.15 7.90 40.12
N LYS A 399 -8.97 8.08 40.73
CA LYS A 399 -7.74 8.52 40.03
C LYS A 399 -7.42 7.64 38.81
N LYS A 400 -7.61 6.31 38.93
CA LYS A 400 -7.48 5.37 37.80
C LYS A 400 -8.53 5.63 36.72
N GLY A 401 -9.76 5.94 37.11
CA GLY A 401 -10.84 6.37 36.21
C GLY A 401 -10.54 7.67 35.46
N GLN A 402 -9.97 8.67 36.14
CA GLN A 402 -9.54 9.94 35.53
C GLN A 402 -8.46 9.72 34.47
N HIS A 403 -7.42 8.92 34.78
CA HIS A 403 -6.40 8.57 33.80
C HIS A 403 -6.95 7.75 32.62
N ARG A 404 -7.92 6.85 32.84
CA ARG A 404 -8.63 6.16 31.75
C ARG A 404 -9.40 7.13 30.86
N LEU A 405 -10.15 8.06 31.45
CA LEU A 405 -10.90 9.07 30.71
C LEU A 405 -9.97 9.95 29.86
N ALA A 406 -8.90 10.47 30.46
CA ALA A 406 -7.93 11.30 29.76
C ALA A 406 -7.19 10.54 28.64
N LEU A 407 -6.85 9.25 28.85
CA LEU A 407 -6.33 8.38 27.80
C LEU A 407 -7.32 8.24 26.63
N CYS A 408 -8.59 7.94 26.91
CA CYS A 408 -9.60 7.80 25.86
C CYS A 408 -9.85 9.12 25.10
N GLN A 409 -9.85 10.26 25.80
CA GLN A 409 -10.01 11.59 25.17
C GLN A 409 -8.81 11.95 24.29
N ALA A 410 -7.60 11.58 24.71
CA ALA A 410 -6.40 11.70 23.89
C ALA A 410 -6.48 10.79 22.66
N ALA A 411 -6.91 9.53 22.80
CA ALA A 411 -7.10 8.63 21.66
C ALA A 411 -8.15 9.16 20.66
N GLU A 412 -9.31 9.63 21.14
CA GLU A 412 -10.35 10.24 20.31
C GLU A 412 -9.82 11.50 19.57
N THR A 413 -9.15 12.40 20.29
CA THR A 413 -8.58 13.62 19.70
C THR A 413 -7.50 13.29 18.67
N PHE A 414 -6.67 12.28 18.93
CA PHE A 414 -5.64 11.79 18.02
C PHE A 414 -6.26 11.27 16.71
N TYR A 415 -7.26 10.38 16.79
CA TYR A 415 -7.96 9.88 15.60
C TYR A 415 -8.67 10.99 14.83
N ASN A 416 -9.31 11.93 15.52
CA ASN A 416 -9.95 13.09 14.89
C ASN A 416 -8.95 13.98 14.13
N ILE A 417 -7.69 14.05 14.58
CA ILE A 417 -6.61 14.71 13.83
C ILE A 417 -6.19 13.84 12.64
N CYS A 418 -5.95 12.55 12.83
CA CYS A 418 -5.54 11.62 11.76
C CYS A 418 -6.54 11.52 10.60
N ASP A 419 -7.85 11.64 10.87
CA ASP A 419 -8.92 11.58 9.84
C ASP A 419 -9.06 12.87 9.02
N ARG A 420 -8.39 13.97 9.41
CA ARG A 420 -8.43 15.26 8.70
C ARG A 420 -8.03 15.13 7.22
N PRO A 421 -8.71 15.81 6.28
CA PRO A 421 -8.46 15.68 4.84
C PRO A 421 -7.17 16.34 4.34
N GLU A 422 -6.54 17.22 5.12
CA GLU A 422 -5.32 17.93 4.75
C GLU A 422 -4.14 16.99 4.51
N TRP A 423 -3.36 17.23 3.46
CA TRP A 423 -2.16 16.45 3.13
C TRP A 423 -0.94 16.81 3.98
N VAL A 424 -0.91 18.06 4.49
CA VAL A 424 0.12 18.59 5.39
C VAL A 424 -0.60 19.40 6.47
N TYR A 425 -0.19 19.25 7.72
CA TYR A 425 -0.81 19.97 8.83
C TYR A 425 -0.23 21.37 9.01
N ASP A 426 -1.08 22.32 9.41
CA ASP A 426 -0.65 23.61 9.96
C ASP A 426 0.02 23.45 11.34
N ASP A 427 0.72 24.50 11.79
CA ASP A 427 1.44 24.49 13.07
C ASP A 427 0.55 24.21 14.28
N ARG A 428 -0.68 24.72 14.27
CA ARG A 428 -1.62 24.56 15.37
C ARG A 428 -2.05 23.10 15.49
N THR A 429 -2.30 22.47 14.36
CA THR A 429 -2.73 21.07 14.21
C THR A 429 -1.59 20.12 14.54
N HIS A 430 -0.38 20.41 14.06
CA HIS A 430 0.81 19.63 14.41
C HIS A 430 1.09 19.69 15.92
N ARG A 431 1.09 20.89 16.53
CA ARG A 431 1.25 21.03 17.99
C ARG A 431 0.11 20.41 18.79
N GLN A 432 -1.08 20.27 18.20
CA GLN A 432 -2.18 19.53 18.80
C GLN A 432 -1.90 18.02 18.77
N LEU A 433 -1.39 17.50 17.65
CA LEU A 433 -0.98 16.09 17.50
C LEU A 433 0.12 15.72 18.51
N GLU A 434 1.18 16.52 18.63
CA GLU A 434 2.26 16.34 19.60
C GLU A 434 1.74 16.23 21.04
N ARG A 435 0.95 17.21 21.49
CA ARG A 435 0.35 17.21 22.84
C ARG A 435 -0.57 16.00 23.05
N CYS A 436 -1.27 15.59 22.01
CA CYS A 436 -2.21 14.47 22.07
C CYS A 436 -1.50 13.12 22.22
N ILE A 437 -0.43 12.90 21.43
CA ILE A 437 0.46 11.74 21.55
C ILE A 437 1.10 11.71 22.94
N ALA A 438 1.64 12.84 23.41
CA ALA A 438 2.24 12.94 24.74
C ALA A 438 1.25 12.61 25.87
N ALA A 439 0.01 13.10 25.79
CA ALA A 439 -1.05 12.79 26.75
C ALA A 439 -1.45 11.31 26.73
N LEU A 440 -1.63 10.74 25.53
CA LEU A 440 -1.95 9.31 25.33
C LEU A 440 -0.88 8.43 25.98
N LEU A 441 0.39 8.65 25.65
CA LEU A 441 1.51 7.84 26.15
C LEU A 441 1.72 8.02 27.67
N SER A 442 1.62 9.26 28.17
CA SER A 442 1.73 9.55 29.61
C SER A 442 0.63 8.85 30.43
N HIS A 443 -0.62 8.92 29.99
CA HIS A 443 -1.74 8.27 30.70
C HIS A 443 -1.73 6.74 30.54
N TYR A 444 -1.32 6.21 29.37
CA TYR A 444 -1.12 4.77 29.20
C TYR A 444 -0.01 4.24 30.11
N GLY A 445 1.13 4.93 30.16
CA GLY A 445 2.26 4.58 31.04
C GLY A 445 1.88 4.60 32.53
N TRP A 446 1.10 5.59 32.97
CA TRP A 446 0.56 5.62 34.33
C TRP A 446 -0.35 4.42 34.61
N LEU A 447 -1.26 4.10 33.68
CA LEU A 447 -2.21 2.99 33.82
C LEU A 447 -1.52 1.62 33.83
N ALA A 448 -0.47 1.45 33.02
CA ALA A 448 0.38 0.26 33.04
C ALA A 448 1.14 0.12 34.37
N LYS A 449 1.79 1.18 34.86
CA LYS A 449 2.47 1.17 36.16
C LYS A 449 1.49 0.84 37.30
N ASN A 450 0.29 1.46 37.31
CA ASN A 450 -0.73 1.17 38.30
C ASN A 450 -1.27 -0.27 38.22
N ALA A 451 -1.44 -0.81 37.02
CA ALA A 451 -1.90 -2.19 36.84
C ALA A 451 -0.84 -3.21 37.32
N MET A 452 0.44 -2.97 37.00
CA MET A 452 1.58 -3.76 37.48
C MET A 452 1.69 -3.75 39.01
N GLN A 453 1.57 -2.57 39.65
CA GLN A 453 1.53 -2.44 41.12
C GLN A 453 0.37 -3.19 41.80
N LEU A 454 -0.71 -3.44 41.07
CA LEU A 454 -1.88 -4.20 41.53
C LEU A 454 -1.84 -5.68 41.12
N GLY A 455 -0.76 -6.14 40.48
CA GLY A 455 -0.64 -7.52 39.99
C GLY A 455 -1.62 -7.90 38.87
N VAL A 456 -2.18 -6.92 38.12
CA VAL A 456 -3.19 -7.18 37.08
C VAL A 456 -2.68 -6.86 35.67
N MET A 457 -2.88 -7.81 34.75
CA MET A 457 -2.49 -7.67 33.34
C MET A 457 -3.54 -6.89 32.54
N GLN A 458 -3.56 -5.55 32.66
CA GLN A 458 -4.56 -4.68 32.01
C GLN A 458 -4.03 -3.79 30.88
N TYR A 459 -2.77 -3.38 30.93
CA TYR A 459 -2.16 -2.46 29.96
C TYR A 459 -0.76 -2.98 29.64
N SER A 460 -0.48 -3.23 28.36
CA SER A 460 0.79 -3.80 27.90
C SER A 460 1.55 -2.73 27.12
N ILE A 461 2.72 -2.35 27.62
CA ILE A 461 3.63 -1.48 26.87
C ILE A 461 4.41 -2.36 25.89
N VAL A 462 4.41 -1.95 24.62
CA VAL A 462 5.09 -2.61 23.50
C VAL A 462 5.77 -1.56 22.63
N GLN A 463 6.76 -1.97 21.83
CA GLN A 463 7.55 -1.12 20.91
C GLN A 463 6.69 -0.08 20.14
N LYS A 464 5.48 -0.47 19.71
CA LYS A 464 4.51 0.39 19.01
C LYS A 464 4.15 1.68 19.77
N HIS A 465 4.04 1.64 21.11
CA HIS A 465 3.79 2.84 21.93
C HIS A 465 4.99 3.79 21.91
N HIS A 466 6.20 3.25 21.91
CA HIS A 466 7.42 4.04 21.81
C HIS A 466 7.56 4.68 20.42
N LEU A 467 7.30 3.91 19.35
CA LEU A 467 7.32 4.41 17.97
C LEU A 467 6.26 5.49 17.73
N LEU A 468 5.08 5.38 18.35
CA LEU A 468 4.06 6.44 18.33
C LEU A 468 4.59 7.77 18.89
N ALA A 469 5.57 7.77 19.79
CA ALA A 469 6.18 8.98 20.33
C ALA A 469 7.05 9.74 19.33
N HIS A 470 7.49 9.09 18.24
CA HIS A 470 8.18 9.70 17.10
C HIS A 470 7.22 10.08 15.96
N TYR A 471 5.92 9.74 16.08
CA TYR A 471 4.99 9.86 14.96
C TYR A 471 4.62 11.30 14.64
N SER A 472 4.65 12.21 15.61
CA SER A 472 4.53 13.65 15.36
C SER A 472 5.57 14.12 14.35
N ASP A 473 6.85 13.85 14.58
CA ASP A 473 7.97 14.27 13.73
C ASP A 473 7.81 13.78 12.29
N GLN A 474 7.33 12.54 12.11
CA GLN A 474 7.03 11.98 10.79
C GLN A 474 5.89 12.70 10.08
N CYS A 475 4.95 13.25 10.86
CA CYS A 475 3.80 13.99 10.41
C CYS A 475 4.07 15.51 10.25
N TRP A 476 5.33 15.96 10.28
CA TRP A 476 5.68 17.35 9.98
C TRP A 476 5.43 17.68 8.51
N SER A 477 6.00 16.89 7.59
CA SER A 477 5.87 17.11 6.13
C SER A 477 4.60 16.53 5.52
N MET A 478 3.80 15.75 6.25
CA MET A 478 2.73 14.92 5.67
C MET A 478 1.71 14.49 6.73
N SER A 479 0.43 14.37 6.42
CA SER A 479 -0.55 13.80 7.35
C SER A 479 -0.54 12.25 7.36
N PRO A 480 -0.90 11.60 8.48
CA PRO A 480 -1.12 10.15 8.61
C PRO A 480 -1.92 9.53 7.47
N ARG A 481 -2.95 10.25 6.99
CA ARG A 481 -3.86 9.80 5.93
C ARG A 481 -3.16 9.53 4.60
N CYS A 482 -2.02 10.17 4.35
CA CYS A 482 -1.22 9.98 3.15
C CYS A 482 -0.41 8.66 3.18
N CYS A 483 0.01 8.18 4.36
CA CYS A 483 0.95 7.07 4.52
C CYS A 483 0.42 5.82 5.23
N TRP A 484 -0.78 5.86 5.84
CA TRP A 484 -1.39 4.71 6.53
C TRP A 484 -1.72 3.51 5.61
N ALA A 485 -1.66 2.29 6.15
CA ALA A 485 -1.88 1.06 5.38
C ALA A 485 -3.33 0.54 5.38
N TYR A 486 -4.33 1.25 5.94
CA TYR A 486 -5.74 0.80 5.89
C TYR A 486 -6.28 0.57 4.47
N GLY A 487 -5.84 1.37 3.51
CA GLY A 487 -6.19 1.19 2.11
C GLY A 487 -5.49 -0.02 1.52
N PRO A 488 -4.14 -0.09 1.62
CA PRO A 488 -3.37 -1.26 1.23
C PRO A 488 -3.81 -2.59 1.86
N GLU A 489 -4.28 -2.64 3.11
CA GLU A 489 -4.87 -3.85 3.74
C GLU A 489 -6.03 -4.42 2.90
N SER A 490 -6.89 -3.53 2.37
CA SER A 490 -8.02 -3.92 1.50
C SER A 490 -7.55 -4.41 0.14
N PHE A 491 -6.48 -3.81 -0.40
CA PHE A 491 -5.83 -4.25 -1.64
C PHE A 491 -5.13 -5.61 -1.48
N MET A 492 -4.48 -5.85 -0.35
CA MET A 492 -3.84 -7.12 -0.01
C MET A 492 -4.86 -8.26 0.10
N GLY A 493 -6.08 -7.99 0.57
CA GLY A 493 -7.20 -8.94 0.48
C GLY A 493 -7.51 -9.38 -0.96
N ILE A 494 -7.50 -8.43 -1.91
CA ILE A 494 -7.71 -8.72 -3.35
C ILE A 494 -6.53 -9.52 -3.92
N VAL A 495 -5.29 -9.08 -3.68
CA VAL A 495 -4.09 -9.77 -4.19
C VAL A 495 -3.98 -11.19 -3.62
N LYS A 496 -4.27 -11.38 -2.32
CA LYS A 496 -4.34 -12.70 -1.67
C LYS A 496 -5.39 -13.59 -2.34
N ARG A 497 -6.61 -13.09 -2.59
CA ARG A 497 -7.68 -13.86 -3.26
C ARG A 497 -7.26 -14.30 -4.67
N ILE A 498 -6.62 -13.41 -5.43
CA ILE A 498 -6.04 -13.73 -6.74
C ILE A 498 -4.94 -14.80 -6.62
N ALA A 499 -4.07 -14.72 -5.60
CA ALA A 499 -2.98 -15.67 -5.36
C ALA A 499 -3.48 -17.07 -4.97
N VAL A 500 -4.46 -17.19 -4.07
CA VAL A 500 -5.12 -18.47 -3.73
C VAL A 500 -5.64 -19.15 -5.00
N ALA A 501 -6.30 -18.39 -5.86
CA ALA A 501 -6.83 -18.85 -7.15
C ALA A 501 -5.75 -19.14 -8.22
N CYS A 502 -4.47 -18.96 -7.89
CA CYS A 502 -3.31 -19.30 -8.71
C CYS A 502 -2.47 -20.45 -8.11
N CYS A 503 -2.66 -20.82 -6.84
CA CYS A 503 -1.89 -21.87 -6.16
C CYS A 503 -2.03 -23.25 -6.81
N ARG A 504 -3.27 -23.65 -7.13
CA ARG A 504 -3.61 -25.03 -7.55
C ARG A 504 -2.80 -25.43 -8.79
N GLY A 505 -1.93 -26.43 -8.65
CA GLY A 505 -1.07 -26.95 -9.73
C GLY A 505 0.00 -25.98 -10.24
N THR A 506 0.36 -24.93 -9.48
CA THR A 506 1.37 -23.94 -9.90
C THR A 506 2.56 -23.91 -8.94
N PRO A 507 3.77 -24.32 -9.38
CA PRO A 507 5.00 -24.16 -8.60
C PRO A 507 5.20 -22.71 -8.15
N ALA A 508 5.72 -22.48 -6.94
CA ALA A 508 5.82 -21.15 -6.33
C ALA A 508 6.42 -20.08 -7.26
N HIS A 509 7.56 -20.38 -7.91
CA HIS A 509 8.22 -19.48 -8.87
C HIS A 509 7.40 -19.15 -10.14
N MET A 510 6.36 -19.91 -10.45
CA MET A 510 5.45 -19.67 -11.59
C MET A 510 4.18 -18.91 -11.19
N GLN A 511 3.87 -18.80 -9.89
CA GLN A 511 2.69 -18.09 -9.41
C GLN A 511 2.69 -16.58 -9.71
N PRO A 512 3.81 -15.85 -9.59
CA PRO A 512 3.84 -14.40 -9.88
C PRO A 512 3.29 -14.05 -11.27
N LYS A 513 3.59 -14.88 -12.28
CA LYS A 513 3.09 -14.69 -13.66
C LYS A 513 1.56 -14.74 -13.72
N LYS A 514 0.95 -15.77 -13.13
CA LYS A 514 -0.51 -15.92 -13.10
C LYS A 514 -1.20 -14.83 -12.27
N ILE A 515 -0.59 -14.43 -11.15
CA ILE A 515 -1.11 -13.37 -10.27
C ILE A 515 -1.09 -12.03 -10.99
N LEU A 516 0.05 -11.62 -11.56
CA LEU A 516 0.17 -10.37 -12.30
C LEU A 516 -0.72 -10.33 -13.55
N GLN A 517 -0.88 -11.45 -14.26
CA GLN A 517 -1.82 -11.56 -15.39
C GLN A 517 -3.28 -11.34 -14.96
N LYS A 518 -3.74 -11.98 -13.88
CA LYS A 518 -5.09 -11.75 -13.33
C LYS A 518 -5.27 -10.34 -12.76
N PHE A 519 -4.21 -9.76 -12.19
CA PHE A 519 -4.23 -8.37 -11.73
C PHE A 519 -4.37 -7.39 -12.92
N SER A 520 -3.56 -7.51 -13.97
CA SER A 520 -3.69 -6.71 -15.20
C SER A 520 -5.11 -6.76 -15.77
N LEU A 521 -5.70 -7.96 -15.83
CA LEU A 521 -7.09 -8.13 -16.27
C LEU A 521 -8.08 -7.44 -15.32
N SER A 522 -7.99 -7.68 -14.01
CA SER A 522 -8.87 -7.02 -13.01
C SER A 522 -8.82 -5.49 -13.13
N PHE A 523 -7.62 -4.97 -13.33
CA PHE A 523 -7.36 -3.55 -13.46
C PHE A 523 -7.87 -2.94 -14.78
N ASP A 524 -7.74 -3.68 -15.88
CA ASP A 524 -8.30 -3.29 -17.18
C ASP A 524 -9.84 -3.27 -17.14
N LEU A 525 -10.47 -4.26 -16.48
CA LEU A 525 -11.92 -4.30 -16.24
C LEU A 525 -12.40 -3.15 -15.36
N LEU A 526 -11.63 -2.75 -14.36
CA LEU A 526 -11.91 -1.57 -13.53
C LEU A 526 -11.87 -0.29 -14.38
N LEU A 527 -10.86 -0.15 -15.23
CA LEU A 527 -10.70 1.00 -16.14
C LEU A 527 -11.70 1.05 -17.31
N LYS A 528 -12.38 -0.07 -17.59
CA LYS A 528 -13.54 -0.16 -18.49
C LYS A 528 -14.86 0.10 -17.77
N GLY A 529 -14.85 0.30 -16.45
CA GLY A 529 -16.05 0.42 -15.61
C GLY A 529 -16.83 -0.90 -15.43
N TRP A 530 -16.30 -2.01 -15.93
CA TRP A 530 -16.94 -3.33 -15.85
C TRP A 530 -16.79 -3.93 -14.45
N LEU A 531 -15.68 -3.67 -13.75
CA LEU A 531 -15.42 -4.11 -12.38
C LEU A 531 -15.60 -2.98 -11.37
N GLN A 532 -16.27 -3.25 -10.25
CA GLN A 532 -16.34 -2.37 -9.09
C GLN A 532 -15.87 -3.15 -7.85
N LEU A 533 -14.75 -2.73 -7.28
CA LEU A 533 -14.13 -3.41 -6.12
C LEU A 533 -14.84 -3.10 -4.78
N ASP A 534 -15.76 -2.14 -4.78
CA ASP A 534 -16.46 -1.65 -3.60
C ASP A 534 -17.81 -2.33 -3.31
N ALA A 535 -18.38 -3.00 -4.31
CA ALA A 535 -19.75 -3.51 -4.25
C ALA A 535 -19.84 -4.86 -3.51
N GLU A 536 -18.73 -5.58 -3.43
CA GLU A 536 -18.61 -6.76 -2.59
C GLU A 536 -18.49 -6.30 -1.13
N LYS A 537 -19.60 -6.36 -0.40
CA LYS A 537 -19.53 -6.48 1.07
C LYS A 537 -18.58 -7.64 1.37
N ASP A 538 -17.74 -7.51 2.38
CA ASP A 538 -16.89 -8.62 2.84
C ASP A 538 -17.81 -9.80 3.20
N ASP A 539 -17.95 -10.77 2.29
CA ASP A 539 -18.68 -12.04 2.51
C ASP A 539 -17.96 -12.93 3.56
N GLU A 540 -16.91 -12.41 4.22
CA GLU A 540 -16.22 -12.95 5.41
C GLU A 540 -17.11 -12.88 6.68
N THR A 541 -18.43 -13.11 6.54
CA THR A 541 -19.40 -13.17 7.64
C THR A 541 -20.22 -14.46 7.68
N GLU A 542 -19.86 -15.46 6.88
CA GLU A 542 -20.24 -16.87 7.05
C GLU A 542 -19.17 -17.66 7.83
#